data_AF-A0A2T7U6T2-F1
#
_entry.id   AF-A0A2T7U6T2-F1
#
_cell.length_a   1.000
_cell.length_b   1.000
_cell.length_c   1.000
_cell.angle_alpha   90.00
_cell.angle_beta   90.00
_cell.angle_gamma   90.00
#
_symmetry.space_group_name_H-M   'P 1'
#
loop_
_entity.id
_entity.type
_entity.pdbx_description
1 polymer ?
#
loop_
_entity_poly.entity_id
_entity_poly.type
_entity_poly.pdbx_seq_one_letter_code
_entity_poly.pdbx_strand_id
1 'polypeptide(L)'
;MILMAYRRFKIAESRSTLATLATLATVDPATPQSVATVASVADPQPKSAFCEAEWELKLEERAAMAEIEGGVPPVFALAFAAFQMGCPAGRAIEEWHLAIDDAGRFFDSFGREAAALGWYSADLFAADGLAWALKGAAVVSLTETAAILSDGRVFRRQAGAAEARKR
;
A
#
# COMPACT_ATOMS: atom_id res chain seq x y z
N MET A 1 23.76 -29.98 7.27
CA MET A 1 22.31 -30.21 7.09
C MET A 1 21.63 -29.96 8.42
N ILE A 2 21.15 -28.74 8.66
CA ILE A 2 20.61 -28.31 9.96
C ILE A 2 19.08 -28.44 9.90
N LEU A 3 18.53 -29.34 10.71
CA LEU A 3 17.10 -29.57 10.86
C LEU A 3 16.54 -28.51 11.82
N MET A 4 15.82 -27.51 11.30
CA MET A 4 15.12 -26.53 12.14
C MET A 4 13.86 -27.16 12.73
N ALA A 5 13.87 -27.40 14.04
CA ALA A 5 12.71 -27.80 14.81
C ALA A 5 11.80 -26.59 15.05
N TYR A 6 10.59 -26.63 14.50
CA TYR A 6 9.57 -25.60 14.72
C TYR A 6 8.93 -25.79 16.09
N ARG A 7 9.05 -24.78 16.96
CA ARG A 7 8.31 -24.70 18.23
C ARG A 7 6.84 -24.37 17.94
N ARG A 8 5.96 -25.30 18.29
CA ARG A 8 4.50 -25.19 18.23
C ARG A 8 4.03 -24.15 19.26
N PHE A 9 3.50 -23.02 18.81
CA PHE A 9 2.83 -22.07 19.71
C PHE A 9 1.51 -22.68 20.20
N LYS A 10 1.37 -22.76 21.53
CA LYS A 10 0.19 -23.26 22.23
C LYS A 10 -0.66 -22.04 22.57
N ILE A 11 -1.77 -21.82 21.85
CA ILE A 11 -2.73 -20.78 22.19
C ILE A 11 -3.44 -21.23 23.47
N ALA A 12 -3.34 -20.44 24.54
CA ALA A 12 -4.10 -20.66 25.75
C ALA A 12 -5.58 -20.34 25.45
N GLU A 13 -6.47 -21.29 25.73
CA GLU A 13 -7.92 -21.06 25.72
C GLU A 13 -8.24 -19.93 26.70
N SER A 14 -8.58 -18.76 26.14
CA SER A 14 -9.13 -17.67 26.93
C SER A 14 -10.53 -18.07 27.35
N ARG A 15 -10.71 -18.31 28.66
CA ARG A 15 -12.01 -18.53 29.27
C ARG A 15 -12.89 -17.30 28.98
N SER A 16 -13.93 -17.53 28.19
CA SER A 16 -15.01 -16.58 27.94
C SER A 16 -15.56 -16.08 29.26
N THR A 17 -15.29 -14.80 29.56
CA THR A 17 -15.88 -14.12 30.71
C THR A 17 -17.27 -13.66 30.27
N LEU A 18 -18.30 -14.16 30.97
CA LEU A 18 -19.69 -13.77 30.77
C LEU A 18 -19.82 -12.25 30.78
N ALA A 19 -20.28 -11.67 29.68
CA ALA A 19 -20.67 -10.27 29.62
C ALA A 19 -21.86 -10.05 30.57
N THR A 20 -21.67 -9.22 31.60
CA THR A 20 -22.74 -8.71 32.45
C THR A 20 -23.61 -7.78 31.61
N LEU A 21 -24.80 -8.25 31.23
CA LEU A 21 -25.82 -7.41 30.60
C LEU A 21 -26.32 -6.37 31.62
N ALA A 22 -26.35 -5.12 31.19
CA ALA A 22 -26.83 -3.98 31.97
C ALA A 22 -28.35 -4.07 32.23
N THR A 23 -28.72 -3.64 33.44
CA THR A 23 -30.07 -3.54 33.99
C THR A 23 -31.03 -2.75 33.09
N LEU A 24 -32.20 -3.33 32.80
CA LEU A 24 -33.34 -2.63 32.19
C LEU A 24 -33.81 -1.48 33.10
N ALA A 25 -33.84 -0.26 32.57
CA ALA A 25 -34.49 0.87 33.22
C ALA A 25 -36.02 0.74 33.05
N THR A 26 -36.74 0.62 34.17
CA THR A 26 -38.20 0.72 34.20
C THR A 26 -38.59 2.18 33.96
N VAL A 27 -39.28 2.47 32.86
CA VAL A 27 -39.87 3.77 32.57
C VAL A 27 -41.18 3.90 33.35
N ASP A 28 -41.27 4.91 34.21
CA ASP A 28 -42.51 5.34 34.87
C ASP A 28 -43.37 6.13 33.87
N PRO A 29 -44.60 5.70 33.53
CA PRO A 29 -45.42 6.33 32.49
C PRO A 29 -46.18 7.60 32.94
N ALA A 30 -45.93 8.16 34.12
CA ALA A 30 -46.81 9.19 34.67
C ALA A 30 -46.57 10.65 34.20
N THR A 31 -45.69 10.94 33.23
CA THR A 31 -45.53 12.31 32.70
C THR A 31 -45.12 12.36 31.22
N PRO A 32 -45.88 12.99 30.30
CA PRO A 32 -45.43 13.18 28.93
C PRO A 32 -44.38 14.31 28.89
N GLN A 33 -43.10 13.97 29.04
CA GLN A 33 -42.02 14.90 28.72
C GLN A 33 -41.63 14.74 27.24
N SER A 34 -41.77 15.85 26.52
CA SER A 34 -41.48 16.01 25.10
C SER A 34 -40.04 15.61 24.75
N VAL A 35 -39.89 14.69 23.80
CA VAL A 35 -38.61 14.12 23.31
C VAL A 35 -37.92 15.04 22.29
N ALA A 36 -38.33 16.31 22.18
CA ALA A 36 -37.95 17.17 21.06
C ALA A 36 -36.59 17.90 21.20
N THR A 37 -35.72 17.53 22.13
CA THR A 37 -34.44 18.27 22.33
C THR A 37 -33.25 17.35 22.54
N VAL A 38 -33.08 16.36 21.66
CA VAL A 38 -31.82 15.63 21.49
C VAL A 38 -31.40 15.70 20.02
N ALA A 39 -31.26 16.92 19.50
CA ALA A 39 -30.76 17.13 18.14
C ALA A 39 -29.98 18.43 18.09
N SER A 40 -28.74 18.43 18.57
CA SER A 40 -27.61 19.20 18.01
C SER A 40 -26.40 19.15 18.92
N VAL A 41 -25.61 18.07 18.80
CA VAL A 41 -24.18 18.09 19.11
C VAL A 41 -23.47 17.38 17.96
N ALA A 42 -23.54 17.98 16.78
CA ALA A 42 -22.70 17.62 15.66
C ALA A 42 -21.97 18.89 15.24
N ASP A 43 -20.89 19.18 15.96
CA ASP A 43 -19.89 20.12 15.45
C ASP A 43 -19.44 19.61 14.07
N PRO A 44 -19.38 20.47 13.04
CA PRO A 44 -18.74 20.11 11.79
C PRO A 44 -17.23 20.00 12.05
N GLN A 45 -16.77 18.77 12.31
CA GLN A 45 -15.36 18.44 12.24
C GLN A 45 -14.77 18.93 10.90
N PRO A 46 -13.62 19.63 10.90
CA PRO A 46 -12.94 20.03 9.69
C PRO A 46 -12.40 18.77 8.98
N LYS A 47 -13.20 18.22 8.06
CA LYS A 47 -12.94 16.97 7.33
C LYS A 47 -11.68 16.98 6.47
N SER A 48 -11.06 18.13 6.19
CA SER A 48 -9.95 18.22 5.23
C SER A 48 -8.58 17.94 5.82
N ALA A 49 -8.23 18.51 6.98
CA ALA A 49 -6.88 18.39 7.55
C ALA A 49 -6.60 17.03 8.20
N PHE A 50 -7.63 16.40 8.80
CA PHE A 50 -7.50 15.06 9.38
C PHE A 50 -7.36 13.96 8.32
N CYS A 51 -7.86 14.19 7.10
CA CYS A 51 -7.81 13.22 6.00
C CYS A 51 -6.41 13.11 5.38
N GLU A 52 -5.71 14.24 5.20
CA GLU A 52 -4.36 14.26 4.63
C GLU A 52 -3.33 13.66 5.59
N ALA A 53 -3.39 14.02 6.88
CA ALA A 53 -2.48 13.45 7.88
C ALA A 53 -2.65 11.93 8.05
N GLU A 54 -3.88 11.43 8.01
CA GLU A 54 -4.14 9.98 8.06
C GLU A 54 -3.60 9.26 6.82
N TRP A 55 -3.72 9.89 5.64
CA TRP A 55 -3.16 9.36 4.39
C TRP A 55 -1.64 9.32 4.43
N GLU A 56 -0.98 10.39 4.88
CA GLU A 56 0.49 10.44 5.01
C GLU A 56 1.00 9.36 5.97
N LEU A 57 0.35 9.18 7.12
CA LEU A 57 0.72 8.11 8.07
C LEU A 57 0.56 6.72 7.44
N LYS A 58 -0.53 6.45 6.73
CA LYS A 58 -0.72 5.17 6.00
C LYS A 58 0.31 4.97 4.91
N LEU A 59 0.70 6.03 4.22
CA LEU A 59 1.72 5.99 3.19
C LEU A 59 3.09 5.64 3.79
N GLU A 60 3.48 6.31 4.87
CA GLU A 60 4.73 6.05 5.59
C GLU A 60 4.78 4.65 6.18
N GLU A 61 3.70 4.20 6.82
CA GLU A 61 3.59 2.84 7.35
C GLU A 61 3.78 1.81 6.24
N ARG A 62 3.07 1.95 5.11
CA ARG A 62 3.23 1.05 3.96
C ARG A 62 4.60 1.13 3.32
N ALA A 63 5.23 2.30 3.26
CA ALA A 63 6.59 2.44 2.75
C ALA A 63 7.59 1.69 3.64
N ALA A 64 7.45 1.83 4.97
CA ALA A 64 8.25 1.09 5.93
C ALA A 64 8.05 -0.43 5.82
N MET A 65 6.81 -0.90 5.65
CA MET A 65 6.53 -2.32 5.40
C MET A 65 7.15 -2.81 4.08
N ALA A 66 7.02 -2.03 3.00
CA ALA A 66 7.60 -2.37 1.71
C ALA A 66 9.14 -2.47 1.80
N GLU A 67 9.78 -1.58 2.53
CA GLU A 67 11.24 -1.61 2.73
C GLU A 67 11.68 -2.77 3.62
N ILE A 68 11.11 -2.89 4.81
CA ILE A 68 11.58 -3.81 5.86
C ILE A 68 11.14 -5.24 5.57
N GLU A 69 9.86 -5.45 5.24
CA GLU A 69 9.31 -6.78 5.02
C GLU A 69 9.39 -7.19 3.55
N GLY A 70 9.12 -6.25 2.64
CA GLY A 70 9.13 -6.49 1.20
C GLY A 70 10.52 -6.43 0.55
N GLY A 71 11.55 -5.95 1.27
CA GLY A 71 12.90 -5.81 0.73
C GLY A 71 13.01 -4.78 -0.42
N VAL A 72 12.01 -3.92 -0.58
CA VAL A 72 11.98 -2.87 -1.60
C VAL A 72 13.03 -1.82 -1.25
N PRO A 73 13.97 -1.48 -2.16
CA PRO A 73 14.96 -0.46 -1.86
C PRO A 73 14.33 0.89 -1.47
N PRO A 74 14.93 1.64 -0.53
CA PRO A 74 14.35 2.90 -0.02
C PRO A 74 13.96 3.91 -1.10
N VAL A 75 14.74 3.97 -2.20
CA VAL A 75 14.47 4.86 -3.36
C VAL A 75 13.13 4.56 -4.06
N PHE A 76 12.56 3.37 -3.87
CA PHE A 76 11.28 2.97 -4.46
C PHE A 76 10.15 2.82 -3.43
N ALA A 77 10.47 2.62 -2.15
CA ALA A 77 9.51 2.22 -1.11
C ALA A 77 8.29 3.16 -1.03
N LEU A 78 8.52 4.48 -0.94
CA LEU A 78 7.43 5.46 -0.86
C LEU A 78 6.53 5.45 -2.09
N ALA A 79 7.13 5.40 -3.29
CA ALA A 79 6.36 5.39 -4.53
C ALA A 79 5.59 4.08 -4.72
N PHE A 80 6.16 2.95 -4.34
CA PHE A 80 5.49 1.66 -4.38
C PHE A 80 4.32 1.61 -3.38
N ALA A 81 4.50 2.17 -2.18
CA ALA A 81 3.41 2.31 -1.21
C ALA A 81 2.27 3.17 -1.76
N ALA A 82 2.57 4.34 -2.34
CA ALA A 82 1.58 5.19 -2.98
C ALA A 82 0.85 4.46 -4.13
N PHE A 83 1.60 3.70 -4.94
CA PHE A 83 1.08 2.91 -6.05
C PHE A 83 0.07 1.84 -5.59
N GLN A 84 0.24 1.28 -4.39
CA GLN A 84 -0.67 0.30 -3.80
C GLN A 84 -1.92 0.91 -3.15
N MET A 85 -1.92 2.20 -2.81
CA MET A 85 -3.03 2.80 -2.06
C MET A 85 -4.20 3.28 -2.92
N GLY A 86 -4.02 3.43 -4.25
CA GLY A 86 -5.11 3.84 -5.12
C GLY A 86 -4.87 3.54 -6.59
N CYS A 87 -5.88 2.97 -7.25
CA CYS A 87 -5.91 2.78 -8.69
C CYS A 87 -5.89 4.15 -9.40
N PRO A 88 -4.94 4.40 -10.32
CA PRO A 88 -4.95 5.64 -11.09
C PRO A 88 -6.21 5.79 -11.94
N ALA A 89 -6.67 7.03 -12.10
CA ALA A 89 -7.84 7.34 -12.93
C ALA A 89 -7.66 6.82 -14.37
N GLY A 90 -8.70 6.18 -14.90
CA GLY A 90 -8.69 5.65 -16.28
C GLY A 90 -8.00 4.30 -16.44
N ARG A 91 -7.48 3.69 -15.37
CA ARG A 91 -7.01 2.29 -15.37
C ARG A 91 -8.10 1.35 -14.88
N ALA A 92 -8.17 0.16 -15.46
CA ALA A 92 -9.00 -0.90 -14.91
C ALA A 92 -8.39 -1.42 -13.61
N ILE A 93 -9.23 -1.82 -12.65
CA ILE A 93 -8.77 -2.32 -11.35
C ILE A 93 -7.91 -3.57 -11.52
N GLU A 94 -8.28 -4.43 -12.48
CA GLU A 94 -7.58 -5.67 -12.79
C GLU A 94 -6.18 -5.40 -13.36
N GLU A 95 -6.06 -4.39 -14.23
CA GLU A 95 -4.76 -3.97 -14.77
C GLU A 95 -3.86 -3.39 -13.68
N TRP A 96 -4.45 -2.64 -12.73
CA TRP A 96 -3.72 -2.07 -11.60
C TRP A 96 -3.23 -3.15 -10.63
N HIS A 97 -4.08 -4.10 -10.24
CA HIS A 97 -3.64 -5.22 -9.40
C HIS A 97 -2.53 -6.04 -10.07
N LEU A 98 -2.64 -6.31 -11.38
CA LEU A 98 -1.58 -6.99 -12.12
C LEU A 98 -0.27 -6.20 -12.09
N ALA A 99 -0.32 -4.88 -12.26
CA ALA A 99 0.86 -4.03 -12.20
C ALA A 99 1.50 -3.99 -10.78
N ILE A 100 0.70 -4.07 -9.71
CA ILE A 100 1.21 -4.20 -8.34
C ILE A 100 1.95 -5.52 -8.16
N ASP A 101 1.33 -6.63 -8.58
CA ASP A 101 1.92 -7.97 -8.49
C ASP A 101 3.22 -8.06 -9.30
N ASP A 102 3.22 -7.50 -10.51
CA ASP A 102 4.38 -7.47 -11.39
C ASP A 102 5.51 -6.60 -10.79
N ALA A 103 5.19 -5.46 -10.17
CA ALA A 103 6.16 -4.64 -9.46
C ALA A 103 6.76 -5.38 -8.25
N GLY A 104 5.95 -6.14 -7.50
CA GLY A 104 6.44 -6.98 -6.40
C GLY A 104 7.48 -8.00 -6.89
N ARG A 105 7.15 -8.78 -7.93
CA ARG A 105 8.07 -9.77 -8.53
C ARG A 105 9.34 -9.13 -9.08
N PHE A 106 9.21 -7.94 -9.65
CA PHE A 106 10.36 -7.15 -10.10
C PHE A 106 11.26 -6.79 -8.92
N PHE A 107 10.74 -6.32 -7.79
CA PHE A 107 11.56 -5.99 -6.62
C PHE A 107 12.26 -7.20 -6.02
N ASP A 108 11.57 -8.35 -5.95
CA ASP A 108 12.15 -9.60 -5.47
C ASP A 108 13.41 -10.00 -6.23
N SER A 109 13.41 -9.78 -7.55
CA SER A 109 14.48 -10.24 -8.45
C SER A 109 15.52 -9.15 -8.75
N PHE A 110 15.08 -7.92 -8.98
CA PHE A 110 15.90 -6.84 -9.53
C PHE A 110 15.91 -5.57 -8.69
N GLY A 111 15.19 -5.48 -7.57
CA GLY A 111 15.05 -4.23 -6.82
C GLY A 111 16.39 -3.58 -6.47
N ARG A 112 17.30 -4.33 -5.85
CA ARG A 112 18.65 -3.84 -5.50
C ARG A 112 19.48 -3.45 -6.72
N GLU A 113 19.41 -4.24 -7.78
CA GLU A 113 20.14 -3.97 -9.02
C GLU A 113 19.62 -2.71 -9.72
N ALA A 114 18.30 -2.52 -9.77
CA ALA A 114 17.67 -1.32 -10.31
C ALA A 114 18.13 -0.06 -9.58
N ALA A 115 18.17 -0.10 -8.24
CA ALA A 115 18.69 1.00 -7.45
C ALA A 115 20.18 1.28 -7.74
N ALA A 116 21.01 0.24 -7.87
CA ALA A 116 22.42 0.38 -8.20
C ALA A 116 22.66 0.93 -9.62
N LEU A 117 21.80 0.58 -10.59
CA LEU A 117 21.79 1.09 -11.96
C LEU A 117 21.13 2.48 -12.09
N GLY A 118 20.77 3.10 -10.96
CA GLY A 118 20.20 4.45 -10.91
C GLY A 118 18.80 4.56 -11.51
N TRP A 119 18.00 3.49 -11.48
CA TRP A 119 16.58 3.58 -11.80
C TRP A 119 15.85 4.36 -10.70
N TYR A 120 14.84 5.12 -11.11
CA TYR A 120 14.01 5.92 -10.22
C TYR A 120 12.57 5.44 -10.24
N SER A 121 11.79 5.87 -9.24
CA SER A 121 10.37 5.52 -9.14
C SER A 121 9.57 5.92 -10.39
N ALA A 122 9.96 7.00 -11.07
CA ALA A 122 9.32 7.43 -12.32
C ALA A 122 9.50 6.41 -13.45
N ASP A 123 10.64 5.73 -13.52
CA ASP A 123 10.88 4.69 -14.53
C ASP A 123 9.97 3.46 -14.33
N LEU A 124 9.53 3.23 -13.09
CA LEU A 124 8.69 2.10 -12.71
C LEU A 124 7.20 2.43 -12.74
N PHE A 125 6.81 3.58 -12.19
CA PHE A 125 5.42 3.87 -11.81
C PHE A 125 4.78 5.04 -12.57
N ALA A 126 5.50 5.71 -13.48
CA ALA A 126 4.87 6.66 -14.41
C ALA A 126 3.76 5.98 -15.23
N ALA A 127 2.93 6.76 -15.91
CA ALA A 127 1.81 6.23 -16.69
C ALA A 127 2.22 5.20 -17.75
N ASP A 128 3.44 5.34 -18.28
CA ASP A 128 4.12 4.45 -19.23
C ASP A 128 5.29 3.69 -18.60
N GLY A 129 5.39 3.65 -17.27
CA GLY A 129 6.47 3.02 -16.53
C GLY A 129 6.50 1.49 -16.63
N LEU A 130 7.62 0.90 -16.18
CA LEU A 130 7.89 -0.53 -16.30
C LEU A 130 6.78 -1.40 -15.68
N ALA A 131 6.23 -1.03 -14.52
CA ALA A 131 5.20 -1.82 -13.84
C ALA A 131 3.96 -2.06 -14.74
N TRP A 132 3.60 -1.08 -15.56
CA TRP A 132 2.50 -1.18 -16.52
C TRP A 132 2.88 -1.92 -17.80
N ALA A 133 4.17 -1.92 -18.14
CA ALA A 133 4.68 -2.61 -19.32
C ALA A 133 4.79 -4.12 -19.11
N LEU A 134 4.96 -4.59 -17.87
CA LEU A 134 5.16 -6.02 -17.56
C LEU A 134 3.98 -6.88 -18.03
N LYS A 135 2.74 -6.56 -17.63
CA LYS A 135 1.53 -7.29 -18.06
C LYS A 135 1.65 -8.81 -17.93
N GLY A 136 2.20 -9.26 -16.81
CA GLY A 136 2.48 -10.66 -16.49
C GLY A 136 3.80 -11.21 -17.04
N ALA A 137 4.56 -10.45 -17.83
CA ALA A 137 5.92 -10.83 -18.21
C ALA A 137 6.90 -10.52 -17.07
N ALA A 138 7.94 -11.35 -16.92
CA ALA A 138 9.02 -11.10 -15.97
C ALA A 138 10.15 -10.30 -16.63
N VAL A 139 10.89 -9.53 -15.85
CA VAL A 139 12.20 -9.01 -16.30
C VAL A 139 13.19 -10.17 -16.30
N VAL A 140 13.97 -10.32 -17.37
CA VAL A 140 15.02 -11.34 -17.48
C VAL A 140 16.42 -10.74 -17.52
N SER A 141 16.54 -9.46 -17.86
CA SER A 141 17.78 -8.70 -17.82
C SER A 141 17.47 -7.23 -17.60
N LEU A 142 18.22 -6.60 -16.69
CA LEU A 142 18.14 -5.17 -16.41
C LEU A 142 19.49 -4.52 -16.74
N THR A 143 19.44 -3.31 -17.30
CA THR A 143 20.60 -2.48 -17.61
C THR A 143 20.35 -1.08 -17.12
N GLU A 144 21.35 -0.20 -17.21
CA GLU A 144 21.18 1.22 -16.87
C GLU A 144 20.05 1.87 -17.68
N THR A 145 19.73 1.41 -18.90
CA THR A 145 18.77 2.14 -19.75
C THR A 145 17.53 1.34 -20.13
N ALA A 146 17.52 0.03 -19.89
CA ALA A 146 16.49 -0.85 -20.40
C ALA A 146 16.27 -2.10 -19.55
N ALA A 147 15.07 -2.66 -19.66
CA ALA A 147 14.71 -3.98 -19.16
C ALA A 147 14.29 -4.87 -20.34
N ILE A 148 14.82 -6.09 -20.39
CA ILE A 148 14.39 -7.13 -21.35
C ILE A 148 13.37 -8.01 -20.63
N LEU A 149 12.22 -8.22 -21.25
CA LEU A 149 11.12 -9.00 -20.68
C LEU A 149 11.14 -10.44 -21.21
N SER A 150 10.54 -11.36 -20.45
CA SER A 150 10.50 -12.79 -20.74
C SER A 150 9.77 -13.15 -22.04
N ASP A 151 8.95 -12.24 -22.57
CA ASP A 151 8.25 -12.39 -23.85
C ASP A 151 8.98 -11.71 -25.02
N GLY A 152 10.22 -11.26 -24.81
CA GLY A 152 11.06 -10.63 -25.82
C GLY A 152 10.84 -9.13 -26.00
N ARG A 153 9.86 -8.51 -25.33
CA ARG A 153 9.71 -7.05 -25.33
C ARG A 153 10.90 -6.38 -24.63
N VAL A 154 11.25 -5.18 -25.07
CA VAL A 154 12.27 -4.35 -24.44
C VAL A 154 11.63 -3.05 -23.96
N PHE A 155 11.71 -2.80 -22.66
CA PHE A 155 11.32 -1.54 -22.06
C PHE A 155 12.56 -0.64 -21.97
N ARG A 156 12.45 0.62 -22.41
CA ARG A 156 13.51 1.63 -22.25
C ARG A 156 13.04 2.71 -21.29
N ARG A 157 13.84 3.00 -20.27
CA ARG A 157 13.51 4.06 -19.31
C ARG A 157 13.64 5.43 -19.99
N GLN A 158 12.74 6.36 -19.67
CA GLN A 158 12.74 7.69 -20.27
C GLN A 158 13.83 8.55 -19.61
N ALA A 159 14.88 8.91 -20.36
CA ALA A 159 16.05 9.63 -19.84
C ALA A 159 15.74 11.04 -19.25
N GLY A 160 14.49 11.52 -19.35
CA GLY A 160 14.09 12.88 -18.95
C GLY A 160 13.86 13.12 -17.45
N ALA A 161 13.77 12.07 -16.61
CA ALA A 161 13.50 12.27 -15.18
C ALA A 161 14.72 12.78 -14.37
N ALA A 162 15.94 12.53 -14.86
CA ALA A 162 17.17 12.96 -14.19
C ALA A 162 17.58 14.42 -14.51
N GLU A 163 17.19 14.96 -15.67
CA GLU A 163 17.56 16.32 -16.10
C GLU A 163 16.60 17.42 -15.63
N ALA A 164 15.34 17.10 -15.36
CA ALA A 164 14.31 18.09 -14.98
C ALA A 164 14.48 18.67 -13.55
N ARG A 165 15.43 18.17 -12.75
CA ARG A 165 15.57 18.54 -11.32
C ARG A 165 16.86 19.31 -10.99
N LYS A 166 17.66 19.67 -12.01
CA LYS A 166 18.82 20.58 -11.89
C LYS A 166 18.51 22.03 -12.31
N ARG A 167 17.24 22.36 -12.53
CA ARG A 167 16.79 23.72 -12.89
C ARG A 167 15.83 24.26 -11.84
#